data_AF-A0A1Z5JPE5-F1
#
_entry.id   AF-A0A1Z5JPE5-F1
#
_cell.length_a   1.000
_cell.length_b   1.000
_cell.length_c   1.000
_cell.angle_alpha   90.00
_cell.angle_beta   90.00
_cell.angle_gamma   90.00
#
_symmetry.space_group_name_H-M   'P 1'
#
loop_
_entity.id
_entity.type
_entity.pdbx_description
1 polymer ?
#
loop_
_entity_poly.entity_id
_entity_poly.type
_entity_poly.pdbx_seq_one_letter_code
_entity_poly.pdbx_strand_id
1 'polypeptide(L)'
;MPDHDRCQFRGVYLLLFLLIEQQWRAILKHSSTTEFTTTPQATLHSNLTVATTTRFAYAFLVAGCDPVRPAYRPFLSNIAVATRLLAHHGSQADVIVFVQMDFRSSHEVLPENDLLLLISSSSLRVHIHYIPKTPFQSYYRTQFDKFRILNFTQYDQGILFMDADVMPLTNLDYLFSLSTTDARIKNNWVVAGPIAPANGGFFLLRPTHGAFERVAALLREQTVSNRIFDSVQGWGHAVGPSDYWETRTGKRGREWTFYAAHADQGFLYHWVKYEQKDVTTIVGSRVQNWGCCDEHGQVQLESAFPLRDIGINLTHDNTVSWQRKPPLTCWSVPGKECLPVYGDFIHFGGRRKPWMKPPPANLTRATQWDSPNHLWYWTYWEINSELGLNLTASEWVTPEDPPLGLKPGKRQAFQGPPIELSR
;
A
#
# COMPACT_ATOMS: atom_id res chain seq x y z
N MET A 1 -11.85 -58.79 -22.94
CA MET A 1 -11.77 -58.92 -21.47
C MET A 1 -10.90 -57.78 -20.95
N PRO A 2 -11.30 -57.14 -19.83
CA PRO A 2 -11.51 -55.69 -19.71
C PRO A 2 -10.39 -54.99 -18.92
N ASP A 3 -10.11 -53.69 -19.04
CA ASP A 3 -10.95 -52.49 -18.79
C ASP A 3 -11.50 -52.40 -17.35
N HIS A 4 -10.59 -52.29 -16.38
CA HIS A 4 -10.86 -51.82 -15.02
C HIS A 4 -9.62 -51.10 -14.53
N ASP A 5 -9.64 -49.76 -14.43
CA ASP A 5 -8.83 -49.00 -13.45
C ASP A 5 -9.02 -47.46 -13.52
N ARG A 6 -9.79 -46.94 -14.48
CA ARG A 6 -10.02 -45.47 -14.58
C ARG A 6 -11.17 -44.90 -13.73
N CYS A 7 -11.85 -45.70 -12.91
CA CYS A 7 -12.99 -45.23 -12.11
C CYS A 7 -12.70 -44.92 -10.63
N GLN A 8 -11.52 -45.25 -10.07
CA GLN A 8 -11.30 -45.05 -8.63
C GLN A 8 -10.78 -43.65 -8.24
N PHE A 9 -10.20 -42.88 -9.17
CA PHE A 9 -9.64 -41.56 -8.84
C PHE A 9 -10.66 -40.40 -8.80
N ARG A 10 -11.84 -40.53 -9.41
CA ARG A 10 -12.88 -39.48 -9.35
C ARG A 10 -13.66 -39.47 -8.02
N GLY A 11 -13.77 -40.62 -7.34
CA GLY A 11 -14.49 -40.72 -6.07
C GLY A 11 -13.80 -40.00 -4.92
N VAL A 12 -12.46 -40.03 -4.88
CA VAL A 12 -11.67 -39.43 -3.78
C VAL A 12 -11.74 -37.90 -3.80
N TYR A 13 -11.68 -37.28 -4.98
CA TYR A 13 -11.82 -35.82 -5.10
C TYR A 13 -13.23 -35.34 -4.80
N LEU A 14 -14.26 -36.11 -5.18
CA LEU A 14 -15.65 -35.77 -4.85
C LEU A 14 -15.89 -35.88 -3.33
N LEU A 15 -15.34 -36.91 -2.68
CA LEU A 15 -15.43 -37.07 -1.22
C LEU A 15 -14.69 -35.95 -0.48
N LEU A 16 -13.51 -35.55 -0.96
CA LEU A 16 -12.72 -34.47 -0.37
C LEU A 16 -13.45 -33.12 -0.52
N PHE A 17 -14.06 -32.87 -1.68
CA PHE A 17 -14.84 -31.66 -1.94
C PHE A 17 -16.11 -31.61 -1.07
N LEU A 18 -16.81 -32.74 -0.93
CA LEU A 18 -17.99 -32.85 -0.05
C LEU A 18 -17.63 -32.70 1.43
N LEU A 19 -16.48 -33.23 1.87
CA LEU A 19 -15.98 -33.05 3.25
C LEU A 19 -15.62 -31.60 3.55
N ILE A 20 -14.99 -30.90 2.60
CA ILE A 20 -14.69 -29.46 2.70
C ILE A 20 -15.99 -28.65 2.74
N GLU A 21 -16.98 -28.99 1.91
CA GLU A 21 -18.28 -28.31 1.91
C GLU A 21 -19.07 -28.56 3.21
N GLN A 22 -18.99 -29.77 3.78
CA GLN A 22 -19.62 -30.11 5.06
C GLN A 22 -18.97 -29.39 6.25
N GLN A 23 -17.64 -29.29 6.28
CA GLN A 23 -16.92 -28.48 7.27
C GLN A 23 -17.29 -26.99 7.12
N TRP A 24 -17.43 -26.49 5.90
CA TRP A 24 -17.87 -25.11 5.64
C TRP A 24 -19.30 -24.84 6.13
N ARG A 25 -20.24 -25.77 5.89
CA ARG A 25 -21.63 -25.65 6.37
C ARG A 25 -21.72 -25.76 7.89
N ALA A 26 -20.84 -26.51 8.54
CA ALA A 26 -20.76 -26.59 10.00
C ALA A 26 -20.22 -25.29 10.63
N ILE A 27 -19.22 -24.65 10.00
CA ILE A 27 -18.71 -23.34 10.41
C ILE A 27 -19.79 -22.26 10.26
N LEU A 28 -20.56 -22.27 9.17
CA LEU A 28 -21.66 -21.33 8.96
C LEU A 28 -22.85 -21.56 9.91
N LYS A 29 -23.14 -22.80 10.30
CA LYS A 29 -24.19 -23.12 11.29
C LYS A 29 -23.80 -22.73 12.73
N HIS A 30 -22.52 -22.76 13.09
CA HIS A 30 -22.08 -22.31 14.41
C HIS A 30 -21.97 -20.78 14.55
N SER A 31 -22.02 -20.03 13.45
CA SER A 31 -22.03 -18.56 13.48
C SER A 31 -23.42 -17.93 13.63
N SER A 32 -24.46 -18.72 13.91
CA SER A 32 -25.84 -18.23 13.99
C SER A 32 -26.62 -18.81 15.17
N THR A 33 -26.09 -18.72 16.39
CA THR A 33 -26.86 -18.52 17.64
C THR A 33 -25.92 -18.48 18.84
N THR A 34 -25.52 -17.29 19.23
CA THR A 34 -25.07 -17.04 20.61
C THR A 34 -25.72 -15.75 21.06
N GLU A 35 -26.79 -15.86 21.84
CA GLU A 35 -27.36 -14.75 22.59
C GLU A 35 -26.28 -14.26 23.56
N PHE A 36 -25.75 -13.06 23.32
CA PHE A 36 -24.78 -12.42 24.20
C PHE A 36 -25.52 -11.70 25.32
N THR A 37 -25.41 -12.24 26.52
CA THR A 37 -25.66 -11.55 27.78
C THR A 37 -24.76 -10.31 27.85
N THR A 38 -25.39 -9.15 27.97
CA THR A 38 -24.74 -7.84 27.99
C THR A 38 -23.82 -7.66 29.20
N THR A 39 -22.51 -7.57 28.96
CA THR A 39 -21.55 -6.99 29.90
C THR A 39 -21.12 -5.61 29.37
N PRO A 40 -21.25 -4.52 30.15
CA PRO A 40 -21.05 -3.16 29.67
C PRO A 40 -19.57 -2.77 29.70
N GLN A 41 -18.80 -3.13 28.66
CA GLN A 41 -17.44 -2.59 28.51
C GLN A 41 -16.90 -2.52 27.07
N ALA A 42 -17.74 -2.70 26.05
CA ALA A 42 -17.35 -2.68 24.62
C ALA A 42 -18.04 -1.59 23.78
N THR A 43 -18.54 -0.52 24.41
CA THR A 43 -19.33 0.55 23.75
C THR A 43 -18.62 1.91 23.70
N LEU A 44 -17.30 1.93 23.61
CA LEU A 44 -16.57 3.09 23.11
C LEU A 44 -15.97 2.70 21.75
N HIS A 45 -16.37 3.40 20.68
CA HIS A 45 -15.91 3.23 19.28
C HIS A 45 -16.71 2.35 18.32
N SER A 46 -18.04 2.43 18.37
CA SER A 46 -18.84 2.28 17.15
C SER A 46 -19.95 3.34 17.12
N ASN A 47 -20.05 4.04 15.99
CA ASN A 47 -21.06 5.07 15.65
C ASN A 47 -20.77 6.52 16.07
N LEU A 48 -19.57 7.02 15.81
CA LEU A 48 -19.41 8.44 15.44
C LEU A 48 -19.25 8.51 13.92
N THR A 49 -20.37 8.58 13.20
CA THR A 49 -20.42 9.17 11.85
C THR A 49 -20.15 10.67 12.00
N VAL A 50 -18.90 11.03 12.30
CA VAL A 50 -18.41 12.38 12.02
C VAL A 50 -18.51 12.54 10.51
N ALA A 51 -19.34 13.46 10.04
CA ALA A 51 -19.36 13.82 8.63
C ALA A 51 -17.92 14.15 8.21
N THR A 52 -17.34 13.33 7.33
CA THR A 52 -16.01 13.57 6.78
C THR A 52 -16.08 14.86 5.98
N THR A 53 -15.46 15.93 6.50
CA THR A 53 -15.37 17.22 5.80
C THR A 53 -14.35 17.17 4.66
N THR A 54 -13.46 16.18 4.69
CA THR A 54 -12.31 16.02 3.80
C THR A 54 -12.67 15.05 2.68
N ARG A 55 -12.25 15.37 1.45
CA ARG A 55 -12.59 14.61 0.23
C ARG A 55 -11.46 13.70 -0.24
N PHE A 56 -10.37 13.64 0.53
CA PHE A 56 -9.19 12.84 0.25
C PHE A 56 -8.57 12.31 1.54
N ALA A 57 -7.78 11.25 1.42
CA ALA A 57 -7.09 10.64 2.55
C ALA A 57 -5.71 10.10 2.17
N TYR A 58 -4.84 10.00 3.16
CA TYR A 58 -3.67 9.12 3.10
C TYR A 58 -4.05 7.72 3.58
N ALA A 59 -3.42 6.69 3.04
CA ALA A 59 -3.64 5.31 3.49
C ALA A 59 -2.34 4.55 3.72
N PHE A 60 -2.31 3.75 4.78
CA PHE A 60 -1.21 2.86 5.14
C PHE A 60 -1.73 1.44 5.42
N LEU A 61 -0.85 0.45 5.31
CA LEU A 61 -1.15 -0.95 5.65
C LEU A 61 -0.01 -1.53 6.50
N VAL A 62 -0.37 -2.16 7.61
CA VAL A 62 0.51 -3.01 8.42
C VAL A 62 -0.16 -4.34 8.65
N ALA A 63 0.60 -5.43 8.52
CA ALA A 63 0.06 -6.78 8.53
C ALA A 63 0.96 -7.75 9.29
N GLY A 64 0.36 -8.86 9.74
CA GLY A 64 1.04 -9.84 10.58
C GLY A 64 1.35 -9.28 11.97
N CYS A 65 0.46 -8.43 12.50
CA CYS A 65 0.66 -7.83 13.82
C CYS A 65 0.44 -8.89 14.91
N ASP A 66 1.51 -9.22 15.63
CA ASP A 66 1.46 -10.10 16.80
C ASP A 66 2.05 -9.36 18.01
N PRO A 67 1.22 -8.86 18.94
CA PRO A 67 1.72 -8.09 20.10
C PRO A 67 2.74 -8.82 20.97
N VAL A 68 2.74 -10.16 20.94
CA VAL A 68 3.74 -11.00 21.63
C VAL A 68 5.10 -10.93 20.93
N ARG A 69 5.13 -10.72 19.62
CA ARG A 69 6.32 -10.58 18.76
C ARG A 69 6.21 -9.30 17.94
N PRO A 70 6.49 -8.13 18.55
CA PRO A 70 6.08 -6.83 18.02
C PRO A 70 6.95 -6.30 16.86
N ALA A 71 7.35 -7.15 15.91
CA ALA A 71 8.12 -6.79 14.72
C ALA A 71 7.39 -5.79 13.80
N TYR A 72 6.07 -5.61 13.99
CA TYR A 72 5.25 -4.62 13.30
C TYR A 72 5.43 -3.19 13.85
N ARG A 73 5.86 -3.02 15.11
CA ARG A 73 5.90 -1.71 15.78
C ARG A 73 6.71 -0.65 15.03
N PRO A 74 7.90 -0.94 14.46
CA PRO A 74 8.63 0.07 13.73
C PRO A 74 7.88 0.64 12.52
N PHE A 75 6.99 -0.15 11.91
CA PHE A 75 6.11 0.31 10.83
C PHE A 75 5.01 1.24 11.37
N LEU A 76 4.41 0.92 12.52
CA LEU A 76 3.47 1.85 13.19
C LEU A 76 4.14 3.15 13.59
N SER A 77 5.38 3.08 14.11
CA SER A 77 6.18 4.26 14.45
C SER A 77 6.45 5.13 13.23
N ASN A 78 6.74 4.53 12.07
CA ASN A 78 6.89 5.29 10.85
C ASN A 78 5.57 5.91 10.35
N ILE A 79 4.42 5.24 10.52
CA ILE A 79 3.11 5.83 10.23
C ILE A 79 2.85 7.04 11.13
N ALA A 80 3.14 6.93 12.43
CA ALA A 80 3.01 8.05 13.38
C ALA A 80 3.91 9.23 12.99
N VAL A 81 5.18 8.96 12.65
CA VAL A 81 6.13 9.96 12.14
C VAL A 81 5.60 10.61 10.86
N ALA A 82 5.16 9.81 9.87
CA ALA A 82 4.65 10.32 8.61
C ALA A 82 3.42 11.22 8.81
N THR A 83 2.50 10.81 9.69
CA THR A 83 1.28 11.55 10.01
C THR A 83 1.61 12.87 10.74
N ARG A 84 2.55 12.85 11.70
CA ARG A 84 3.05 14.07 12.37
C ARG A 84 3.67 15.05 11.37
N LEU A 85 4.47 14.58 10.43
CA LEU A 85 5.09 15.43 9.41
C LEU A 85 4.04 16.06 8.49
N LEU A 86 3.06 15.29 8.02
CA LEU A 86 1.96 15.82 7.21
C LEU A 86 1.17 16.90 7.96
N ALA A 87 0.86 16.65 9.23
CA ALA A 87 0.18 17.61 10.10
C ALA A 87 0.99 18.91 10.26
N HIS A 88 2.29 18.79 10.54
CA HIS A 88 3.21 19.94 10.65
C HIS A 88 3.29 20.74 9.36
N HIS A 89 3.18 20.08 8.21
CA HIS A 89 3.15 20.72 6.91
C HIS A 89 1.76 21.25 6.50
N GLY A 90 0.80 21.26 7.43
CA GLY A 90 -0.52 21.84 7.23
C GLY A 90 -1.46 20.99 6.38
N SER A 91 -1.21 19.68 6.29
CA SER A 91 -2.16 18.78 5.66
C SER A 91 -3.51 18.81 6.38
N GLN A 92 -4.58 18.67 5.62
CA GLN A 92 -5.94 18.55 6.13
C GLN A 92 -6.57 17.19 5.82
N ALA A 93 -5.79 16.22 5.31
CA ALA A 93 -6.31 14.91 4.94
C ALA A 93 -6.75 14.10 6.17
N ASP A 94 -7.74 13.22 5.97
CA ASP A 94 -7.94 12.10 6.87
C ASP A 94 -6.84 11.03 6.62
N VAL A 95 -6.58 10.18 7.61
CA VAL A 95 -5.60 9.09 7.50
C VAL A 95 -6.25 7.76 7.77
N ILE A 96 -6.10 6.81 6.87
CA ILE A 96 -6.61 5.44 6.96
C ILE A 96 -5.44 4.51 7.28
N VAL A 97 -5.55 3.73 8.34
CA VAL A 97 -4.55 2.71 8.68
C VAL A 97 -5.21 1.35 8.69
N PHE A 98 -4.87 0.53 7.70
CA PHE A 98 -5.28 -0.87 7.68
C PHE A 98 -4.35 -1.70 8.57
N VAL A 99 -4.95 -2.52 9.43
CA VAL A 99 -4.22 -3.40 10.35
C VAL A 99 -4.69 -4.83 10.16
N GLN A 100 -3.79 -5.73 9.79
CA GLN A 100 -4.06 -7.18 9.80
C GLN A 100 -3.32 -7.82 10.97
N MET A 101 -4.06 -8.34 11.94
CA MET A 101 -3.49 -9.14 13.02
C MET A 101 -2.94 -10.48 12.48
N ASP A 102 -1.85 -10.97 13.07
CA ASP A 102 -1.34 -12.31 12.77
C ASP A 102 -2.39 -13.36 13.12
N PHE A 103 -2.62 -14.31 12.21
CA PHE A 103 -3.69 -15.31 12.35
C PHE A 103 -3.54 -16.15 13.62
N ARG A 104 -2.29 -16.42 14.04
CA ARG A 104 -1.97 -17.21 15.23
C ARG A 104 -1.90 -16.39 16.50
N SER A 105 -1.89 -15.05 16.41
CA SER A 105 -1.93 -14.22 17.61
C SER A 105 -3.28 -14.41 18.31
N SER A 106 -3.26 -14.41 19.64
CA SER A 106 -4.49 -14.37 20.44
C SER A 106 -5.17 -13.00 20.46
N HIS A 107 -4.53 -11.99 19.84
CA HIS A 107 -5.04 -10.63 19.79
C HIS A 107 -5.90 -10.42 18.55
N GLU A 108 -7.00 -9.67 18.73
CA GLU A 108 -7.89 -9.24 17.64
C GLU A 108 -7.67 -7.77 17.26
N VAL A 109 -7.03 -7.00 18.13
CA VAL A 109 -6.74 -5.58 17.94
C VAL A 109 -5.33 -5.23 18.43
N LEU A 110 -4.82 -4.07 18.02
CA LEU A 110 -3.57 -3.53 18.54
C LEU A 110 -3.70 -3.22 20.05
N PRO A 111 -2.63 -3.39 20.84
CA PRO A 111 -2.57 -2.91 22.22
C PRO A 111 -2.80 -1.41 22.34
N GLU A 112 -3.27 -0.96 23.50
CA GLU A 112 -3.60 0.44 23.77
C GLU A 112 -2.46 1.41 23.45
N ASN A 113 -1.22 1.12 23.84
CA ASN A 113 -0.07 1.99 23.55
C ASN A 113 0.20 2.13 22.04
N ASP A 114 -0.02 1.07 21.26
CA ASP A 114 0.17 1.11 19.81
C ASP A 114 -0.97 1.91 19.15
N LEU A 115 -2.19 1.82 19.67
CA LEU A 115 -3.32 2.66 19.25
C LEU A 115 -3.09 4.14 19.60
N LEU A 116 -2.64 4.42 20.81
CA LEU A 116 -2.35 5.77 21.29
C LEU A 116 -1.26 6.43 20.44
N LEU A 117 -0.21 5.68 20.10
CA LEU A 117 0.83 6.11 19.17
C LEU A 117 0.25 6.54 17.82
N LEU A 118 -0.66 5.76 17.23
CA LEU A 118 -1.25 6.14 15.94
C LEU A 118 -2.19 7.34 16.05
N ILE A 119 -3.13 7.31 16.99
CA ILE A 119 -4.25 8.27 17.07
C ILE A 119 -3.81 9.61 17.67
N SER A 120 -2.87 9.61 18.60
CA SER A 120 -2.43 10.81 19.32
C SER A 120 -1.09 11.37 18.83
N SER A 121 -0.44 10.72 17.86
CA SER A 121 0.81 11.23 17.29
C SER A 121 0.64 12.50 16.49
N SER A 122 -0.57 12.94 16.12
CA SER A 122 -0.75 14.16 15.31
C SER A 122 -2.12 14.78 15.52
N SER A 123 -2.35 15.96 14.91
CA SER A 123 -3.67 16.58 14.83
C SER A 123 -4.55 16.03 13.70
N LEU A 124 -4.03 15.16 12.82
CA LEU A 124 -4.82 14.55 11.75
C LEU A 124 -5.76 13.48 12.30
N ARG A 125 -6.92 13.32 11.63
CA ARG A 125 -7.90 12.30 11.99
C ARG A 125 -7.46 10.94 11.47
N VAL A 126 -7.07 10.05 12.38
CA VAL A 126 -6.64 8.69 12.05
C VAL A 126 -7.80 7.69 12.23
N HIS A 127 -8.11 6.96 11.17
CA HIS A 127 -9.11 5.89 11.11
C HIS A 127 -8.41 4.53 11.03
N ILE A 128 -8.61 3.68 12.03
CA ILE A 128 -8.02 2.34 12.07
C ILE A 128 -9.05 1.33 11.55
N HIS A 129 -8.67 0.57 10.53
CA HIS A 129 -9.50 -0.46 9.91
C HIS A 129 -8.82 -1.83 10.05
N TYR A 130 -9.43 -2.70 10.84
CA TYR A 130 -8.94 -4.07 10.99
C TYR A 130 -9.35 -4.93 9.79
N ILE A 131 -8.36 -5.59 9.18
CA ILE A 131 -8.57 -6.60 8.16
C ILE A 131 -8.78 -7.95 8.86
N PRO A 132 -9.80 -8.73 8.48
CA PRO A 132 -10.02 -10.05 9.06
C PRO A 132 -8.78 -10.93 9.00
N LYS A 133 -8.52 -11.63 10.10
CA LYS A 133 -7.47 -12.64 10.18
C LYS A 133 -7.75 -13.75 9.17
N THR A 134 -6.71 -14.23 8.51
CA THR A 134 -6.82 -15.33 7.54
C THR A 134 -5.67 -16.30 7.74
N PRO A 135 -5.89 -17.62 7.70
CA PRO A 135 -4.81 -18.59 7.81
C PRO A 135 -3.82 -18.54 6.63
N PHE A 136 -4.19 -17.84 5.55
CA PHE A 136 -3.41 -17.75 4.32
C PHE A 136 -2.66 -16.42 4.24
N GLN A 137 -1.81 -16.18 5.24
CA GLN A 137 -0.99 -14.98 5.28
C GLN A 137 0.30 -15.19 4.48
N SER A 138 0.59 -14.23 3.61
CA SER A 138 1.88 -14.13 2.94
C SER A 138 2.13 -12.67 2.58
N TYR A 139 3.40 -12.27 2.46
CA TYR A 139 3.75 -10.96 1.92
C TYR A 139 2.94 -10.65 0.65
N TYR A 140 2.90 -11.63 -0.26
CA TYR A 140 2.19 -11.55 -1.53
C TYR A 140 0.71 -11.20 -1.37
N ARG A 141 -0.02 -11.95 -0.55
CA ARG A 141 -1.46 -11.76 -0.34
C ARG A 141 -1.76 -10.39 0.28
N THR A 142 -0.93 -9.97 1.24
CA THR A 142 -1.06 -8.69 1.93
C THR A 142 -0.89 -7.52 0.98
N GLN A 143 -0.05 -7.62 -0.06
CA GLN A 143 0.11 -6.53 -1.04
C GLN A 143 -1.20 -6.14 -1.73
N PHE A 144 -2.16 -7.06 -1.85
CA PHE A 144 -3.45 -6.75 -2.45
C PHE A 144 -4.43 -6.09 -1.49
N ASP A 145 -4.22 -6.19 -0.17
CA ASP A 145 -5.06 -5.47 0.78
C ASP A 145 -4.87 -3.95 0.67
N LYS A 146 -3.81 -3.48 0.01
CA LYS A 146 -3.63 -2.07 -0.40
C LYS A 146 -4.80 -1.53 -1.22
N PHE A 147 -5.48 -2.39 -2.00
CA PHE A 147 -6.62 -2.00 -2.82
C PHE A 147 -7.93 -1.84 -2.03
N ARG A 148 -7.95 -2.17 -0.73
CA ARG A 148 -9.10 -1.89 0.15
C ARG A 148 -9.46 -0.41 0.21
N ILE A 149 -8.52 0.48 -0.11
CA ILE A 149 -8.78 1.92 -0.29
C ILE A 149 -9.95 2.18 -1.25
N LEU A 150 -10.18 1.29 -2.23
CA LEU A 150 -11.25 1.43 -3.23
C LEU A 150 -12.67 1.29 -2.65
N ASN A 151 -12.82 0.79 -1.41
CA ASN A 151 -14.11 0.77 -0.72
C ASN A 151 -14.52 2.15 -0.18
N PHE A 152 -13.57 3.08 -0.04
CA PHE A 152 -13.79 4.35 0.64
C PHE A 152 -14.24 5.43 -0.34
N THR A 153 -15.39 5.19 -0.97
CA THR A 153 -15.99 6.06 -2.00
C THR A 153 -16.32 7.48 -1.53
N GLN A 154 -16.32 7.75 -0.22
CA GLN A 154 -16.43 9.10 0.33
C GLN A 154 -15.20 9.99 0.00
N TYR A 155 -14.03 9.41 -0.24
CA TYR A 155 -12.81 10.16 -0.60
C TYR A 155 -12.70 10.31 -2.13
N ASP A 156 -13.62 11.07 -2.71
CA ASP A 156 -13.79 11.17 -4.15
C ASP A 156 -12.70 11.98 -4.88
N GLN A 157 -11.84 12.73 -4.19
CA GLN A 157 -10.62 13.33 -4.78
C GLN A 157 -9.44 12.35 -4.79
N GLY A 158 -9.61 11.19 -4.17
CA GLY A 158 -8.65 10.10 -4.21
C GLY A 158 -7.98 9.83 -2.87
N ILE A 159 -7.29 8.70 -2.83
CA ILE A 159 -6.56 8.22 -1.67
C ILE A 159 -5.12 7.96 -2.10
N LEU A 160 -4.19 8.60 -1.41
CA LEU A 160 -2.76 8.41 -1.63
C LEU A 160 -2.30 7.29 -0.70
N PHE A 161 -2.08 6.11 -1.27
CA PHE A 161 -1.53 4.98 -0.55
C PHE A 161 -0.01 5.14 -0.40
N MET A 162 0.46 4.94 0.83
CA MET A 162 1.87 4.92 1.21
C MET A 162 2.17 3.62 1.96
N ASP A 163 3.22 2.91 1.56
CA ASP A 163 3.71 1.79 2.38
C ASP A 163 4.07 2.30 3.77
N ALA A 164 3.95 1.45 4.79
CA ALA A 164 4.32 1.82 6.16
C ALA A 164 5.82 2.07 6.36
N ASP A 165 6.64 1.95 5.32
CA ASP A 165 8.04 2.39 5.25
C ASP A 165 8.28 3.56 4.29
N VAL A 166 7.22 4.30 3.93
CA VAL A 166 7.28 5.59 3.27
C VAL A 166 7.11 6.71 4.29
N MET A 167 7.89 7.79 4.12
CA MET A 167 7.81 8.99 4.94
C MET A 167 7.74 10.24 4.03
N PRO A 168 6.72 11.09 4.18
CA PRO A 168 6.62 12.36 3.49
C PRO A 168 7.67 13.34 4.01
N LEU A 169 8.13 14.24 3.13
CA LEU A 169 9.11 15.29 3.43
C LEU A 169 8.50 16.70 3.36
N THR A 170 7.24 16.79 2.93
CA THR A 170 6.47 18.03 2.75
C THR A 170 4.97 17.73 2.78
N ASN A 171 4.14 18.75 2.59
CA ASN A 171 2.70 18.59 2.37
C ASN A 171 2.46 17.89 1.02
N LEU A 172 1.67 16.81 1.02
CA LEU A 172 1.32 16.06 -0.18
C LEU A 172 -0.12 16.33 -0.66
N ASP A 173 -0.87 17.23 -0.02
CA ASP A 173 -2.29 17.49 -0.32
C ASP A 173 -2.49 17.99 -1.75
N TYR A 174 -1.50 18.71 -2.30
CA TYR A 174 -1.54 19.22 -3.66
C TYR A 174 -1.75 18.09 -4.69
N LEU A 175 -1.31 16.87 -4.37
CA LEU A 175 -1.45 15.68 -5.22
C LEU A 175 -2.89 15.26 -5.49
N PHE A 176 -3.79 15.47 -4.52
CA PHE A 176 -5.22 15.17 -4.70
C PHE A 176 -5.88 16.16 -5.65
N SER A 177 -5.39 17.40 -5.66
CA SER A 177 -5.93 18.46 -6.50
C SER A 177 -5.46 18.41 -7.96
N LEU A 178 -4.36 17.71 -8.26
CA LEU A 178 -3.74 17.75 -9.60
C LEU A 178 -4.72 17.45 -10.75
N SER A 179 -5.56 16.42 -10.60
CA SER A 179 -6.56 16.03 -11.60
C SER A 179 -7.71 17.03 -11.73
N THR A 180 -7.95 17.85 -10.69
CA THR A 180 -8.98 18.90 -10.69
C THR A 180 -8.44 20.25 -11.19
N THR A 181 -7.15 20.52 -10.97
CA THR A 181 -6.51 21.79 -11.33
C THR A 181 -5.85 21.76 -12.71
N ASP A 182 -5.50 20.57 -13.21
CA ASP A 182 -4.91 20.38 -14.53
C ASP A 182 -5.65 19.26 -15.27
N ALA A 183 -6.45 19.63 -16.27
CA ALA A 183 -7.25 18.70 -17.05
C ALA A 183 -6.42 17.67 -17.83
N ARG A 184 -5.09 17.86 -17.93
CA ARG A 184 -4.18 16.85 -18.51
C ARG A 184 -3.90 15.72 -17.53
N ILE A 185 -4.15 15.85 -16.23
CA ILE A 185 -3.86 14.81 -15.23
C ILE A 185 -5.11 13.97 -14.99
N LYS A 186 -4.95 12.65 -15.10
CA LYS A 186 -6.02 11.67 -14.91
C LYS A 186 -6.29 11.43 -13.42
N ASN A 187 -7.45 10.85 -13.12
CA ASN A 187 -7.91 10.67 -11.74
C ASN A 187 -7.08 9.67 -10.93
N ASN A 188 -6.51 8.67 -11.61
CA ASN A 188 -5.58 7.73 -11.00
C ASN A 188 -4.18 8.06 -11.50
N TRP A 189 -3.20 8.03 -10.61
CA TRP A 189 -1.82 8.18 -11.05
C TRP A 189 -0.84 7.42 -10.18
N VAL A 190 0.24 7.00 -10.84
CA VAL A 190 1.31 6.18 -10.26
C VAL A 190 2.66 6.81 -10.59
N VAL A 191 3.66 6.56 -9.76
CA VAL A 191 5.05 6.94 -10.05
C VAL A 191 5.85 5.72 -10.48
N ALA A 192 6.64 5.85 -11.55
CA ALA A 192 7.56 4.79 -11.94
C ALA A 192 8.72 4.69 -10.95
N GLY A 193 9.04 3.47 -10.54
CA GLY A 193 10.22 3.16 -9.74
C GLY A 193 11.47 2.96 -10.61
N PRO A 194 12.65 2.73 -9.99
CA PRO A 194 13.88 2.46 -10.74
C PRO A 194 13.83 1.20 -11.62
N ILE A 195 13.04 0.20 -11.21
CA ILE A 195 13.01 -1.15 -11.79
C ILE A 195 11.60 -1.67 -12.08
N ALA A 196 10.58 -0.81 -11.95
CA ALA A 196 9.18 -1.12 -12.26
C ALA A 196 8.42 0.12 -12.72
N PRO A 197 7.39 -0.04 -13.58
CA PRO A 197 6.66 1.07 -14.16
C PRO A 197 5.63 1.71 -13.21
N ALA A 198 5.26 1.02 -12.14
CA ALA A 198 4.46 1.55 -11.04
C ALA A 198 5.11 1.20 -9.71
N ASN A 199 5.25 2.17 -8.82
CA ASN A 199 5.70 1.97 -7.45
C ASN A 199 4.53 1.51 -6.59
N GLY A 200 4.58 0.27 -6.12
CA GLY A 200 3.54 -0.34 -5.29
C GLY A 200 3.46 0.23 -3.87
N GLY A 201 4.42 1.07 -3.46
CA GLY A 201 4.45 1.70 -2.15
C GLY A 201 4.07 3.18 -2.15
N PHE A 202 3.81 3.79 -3.31
CA PHE A 202 3.38 5.19 -3.40
C PHE A 202 2.54 5.42 -4.65
N PHE A 203 1.22 5.55 -4.50
CA PHE A 203 0.30 5.74 -5.61
C PHE A 203 -1.03 6.36 -5.16
N LEU A 204 -1.71 7.07 -6.06
CA LEU A 204 -3.00 7.69 -5.81
C LEU A 204 -4.06 7.04 -6.68
N LEU A 205 -5.10 6.48 -6.05
CA LEU A 205 -6.28 5.97 -6.75
C LEU A 205 -7.52 6.75 -6.34
N ARG A 206 -8.44 6.92 -7.28
CA ARG A 206 -9.78 7.42 -7.02
C ARG A 206 -10.73 6.24 -6.78
N PRO A 207 -11.27 6.07 -5.56
CA PRO A 207 -12.28 5.06 -5.29
C PRO A 207 -13.53 5.28 -6.14
N THR A 208 -14.08 4.20 -6.69
CA THR A 208 -15.37 4.21 -7.41
C THR A 208 -16.20 3.02 -6.96
N HIS A 209 -17.54 3.14 -7.01
CA HIS A 209 -18.41 2.03 -6.64
C HIS A 209 -18.09 0.77 -7.47
N GLY A 210 -18.05 -0.38 -6.80
CA GLY A 210 -17.76 -1.66 -7.44
C GLY A 210 -16.27 -1.89 -7.75
N ALA A 211 -15.38 -0.92 -7.51
CA ALA A 211 -13.97 -1.03 -7.88
C ALA A 211 -13.23 -2.12 -7.09
N PHE A 212 -13.45 -2.20 -5.78
CA PHE A 212 -12.83 -3.23 -4.98
C PHE A 212 -13.37 -4.63 -5.29
N GLU A 213 -14.66 -4.74 -5.60
CA GLU A 213 -15.28 -6.00 -6.02
C GLU A 213 -14.69 -6.51 -7.33
N ARG A 214 -14.36 -5.61 -8.28
CA ARG A 214 -13.63 -5.94 -9.50
C ARG A 214 -12.21 -6.40 -9.21
N VAL A 215 -11.49 -5.71 -8.33
CA VAL A 215 -10.16 -6.18 -7.86
C VAL A 215 -10.26 -7.59 -7.28
N ALA A 216 -11.22 -7.83 -6.39
CA ALA A 216 -11.42 -9.15 -5.79
C ALA A 216 -11.78 -10.22 -6.83
N ALA A 217 -12.53 -9.87 -7.88
CA ALA A 217 -12.86 -10.78 -8.98
C ALA A 217 -11.63 -11.18 -9.80
N LEU A 218 -10.77 -10.21 -10.16
CA LEU A 218 -9.52 -10.48 -10.89
C LEU A 218 -8.58 -11.38 -10.09
N LEU A 219 -8.46 -11.13 -8.78
CA LEU A 219 -7.64 -11.95 -7.89
C LEU A 219 -8.22 -13.36 -7.68
N ARG A 220 -9.56 -13.50 -7.70
CA ARG A 220 -10.24 -14.81 -7.70
C ARG A 220 -9.87 -15.61 -8.94
N GLU A 221 -10.01 -15.01 -10.11
CA GLU A 221 -9.74 -15.67 -11.39
C GLU A 221 -8.29 -16.17 -11.46
N GLN A 222 -7.34 -15.32 -11.06
CA GLN A 222 -5.94 -15.69 -11.03
C GLN A 222 -5.66 -16.87 -10.09
N THR A 223 -6.29 -16.88 -8.92
CA THR A 223 -6.14 -17.95 -7.91
C THR A 223 -6.72 -19.29 -8.39
N VAL A 224 -7.93 -19.27 -8.97
CA VAL A 224 -8.61 -20.48 -9.49
C VAL A 224 -7.83 -21.10 -10.65
N SER A 225 -7.17 -20.28 -11.46
CA SER A 225 -6.42 -20.76 -12.62
C SER A 225 -5.22 -21.65 -12.24
N ASN A 226 -4.70 -21.53 -11.00
CA ASN A 226 -3.44 -22.14 -10.54
C ASN A 226 -2.28 -22.00 -11.56
N ARG A 227 -2.33 -20.93 -12.38
CA ARG A 227 -1.33 -20.70 -13.42
C ARG A 227 -0.11 -20.06 -12.79
N ILE A 228 1.05 -20.60 -13.11
CA ILE A 228 2.32 -19.89 -12.89
C ILE A 228 2.22 -18.58 -13.67
N PHE A 229 2.63 -17.47 -13.04
CA PHE A 229 2.63 -16.16 -13.69
C PHE A 229 3.41 -16.21 -15.00
N ASP A 230 2.72 -15.95 -16.10
CA ASP A 230 3.28 -15.92 -17.44
C ASP A 230 3.84 -14.51 -17.70
N SER A 231 5.13 -14.37 -17.99
CA SER A 231 5.71 -13.04 -18.24
C SER A 231 5.26 -12.42 -19.56
N VAL A 232 4.73 -13.20 -20.50
CA VAL A 232 4.17 -12.69 -21.76
C VAL A 232 2.75 -12.21 -21.54
N GLN A 233 1.88 -13.06 -20.97
CA GLN A 233 0.46 -12.73 -20.75
C GLN A 233 0.23 -11.86 -19.50
N GLY A 234 1.12 -11.91 -18.53
CA GLY A 234 1.00 -11.22 -17.25
C GLY A 234 -0.30 -11.51 -16.52
N TRP A 235 -1.07 -10.45 -16.29
CA TRP A 235 -2.39 -10.46 -15.66
C TRP A 235 -3.54 -10.63 -16.67
N GLY A 236 -3.31 -11.37 -17.76
CA GLY A 236 -4.29 -11.56 -18.84
C GLY A 236 -4.21 -10.51 -19.95
N HIS A 237 -3.17 -9.69 -19.97
CA HIS A 237 -2.91 -8.70 -21.03
C HIS A 237 -1.46 -8.78 -21.50
N ALA A 238 -1.26 -9.23 -22.75
CA ALA A 238 0.05 -9.18 -23.38
C ALA A 238 0.40 -7.75 -23.81
N VAL A 239 1.56 -7.25 -23.36
CA VAL A 239 1.98 -5.88 -23.69
C VAL A 239 2.42 -5.82 -25.15
N GLY A 240 1.72 -5.03 -25.95
CA GLY A 240 1.98 -4.81 -27.36
C GLY A 240 3.03 -3.73 -27.63
N PRO A 241 3.29 -3.44 -28.93
CA PRO A 241 4.24 -2.40 -29.33
C PRO A 241 3.83 -0.97 -28.95
N SER A 242 2.52 -0.69 -28.94
CA SER A 242 1.94 0.64 -28.68
C SER A 242 1.74 0.95 -27.19
N ASP A 243 1.78 -0.04 -26.31
CA ASP A 243 1.48 0.09 -24.88
C ASP A 243 2.62 -0.39 -23.97
N TYR A 244 3.87 -0.21 -24.39
CA TYR A 244 5.06 -0.53 -23.58
C TYR A 244 5.00 0.06 -22.17
N TRP A 245 5.71 -0.59 -21.23
CA TRP A 245 5.97 -0.02 -19.92
C TRP A 245 7.35 0.64 -19.88
N GLU A 246 7.52 1.64 -19.02
CA GLU A 246 8.76 2.38 -18.83
C GLU A 246 9.03 2.58 -17.34
N THR A 247 10.29 2.39 -16.94
CA THR A 247 10.76 2.65 -15.58
C THR A 247 11.41 4.02 -15.50
N ARG A 248 11.61 4.54 -14.30
CA ARG A 248 12.28 5.81 -14.08
C ARG A 248 13.71 5.89 -14.61
N THR A 249 14.38 4.74 -14.70
CA THR A 249 15.75 4.64 -15.26
C THR A 249 15.76 4.61 -16.79
N GLY A 250 14.60 4.66 -17.45
CA GLY A 250 14.46 4.60 -18.90
C GLY A 250 14.40 3.17 -19.46
N LYS A 251 14.49 2.14 -18.61
CA LYS A 251 14.25 0.77 -19.07
C LYS A 251 12.81 0.63 -19.52
N ARG A 252 12.63 0.12 -20.74
CA ARG A 252 11.33 -0.19 -21.35
C ARG A 252 11.19 -1.69 -21.59
N GLY A 253 9.95 -2.16 -21.66
CA GLY A 253 9.68 -3.55 -22.02
C GLY A 253 8.26 -3.78 -22.51
N ARG A 254 8.09 -4.97 -23.10
CA ARG A 254 6.83 -5.49 -23.67
C ARG A 254 6.44 -6.84 -23.06
N GLU A 255 7.07 -7.17 -21.94
CA GLU A 255 6.78 -8.37 -21.17
C GLU A 255 6.74 -7.98 -19.70
N TRP A 256 5.97 -8.70 -18.91
CA TRP A 256 5.83 -8.56 -17.47
C TRP A 256 7.05 -9.11 -16.72
N THR A 257 8.24 -8.62 -17.09
CA THR A 257 9.54 -9.05 -16.53
C THR A 257 10.16 -8.03 -15.58
N PHE A 258 9.45 -6.93 -15.30
CA PHE A 258 9.88 -5.94 -14.32
C PHE A 258 9.75 -6.47 -12.88
N TYR A 259 10.36 -5.77 -11.92
CA TYR A 259 10.37 -6.22 -10.52
C TYR A 259 8.94 -6.34 -9.99
N ALA A 260 8.64 -7.47 -9.34
CA ALA A 260 7.32 -7.76 -8.78
C ALA A 260 6.14 -7.63 -9.76
N ALA A 261 6.37 -7.87 -11.06
CA ALA A 261 5.32 -7.89 -12.09
C ALA A 261 4.21 -8.92 -11.84
N HIS A 262 4.49 -9.96 -11.05
CA HIS A 262 3.52 -10.97 -10.64
C HIS A 262 2.76 -10.62 -9.35
N ALA A 263 3.09 -9.51 -8.69
CA ALA A 263 2.64 -9.13 -7.35
C ALA A 263 2.20 -7.64 -7.33
N ASP A 264 2.53 -6.91 -6.26
CA ASP A 264 2.15 -5.52 -5.99
C ASP A 264 2.23 -4.58 -7.19
N GLN A 265 3.43 -4.36 -7.71
CA GLN A 265 3.70 -3.37 -8.76
C GLN A 265 3.06 -3.78 -10.08
N GLY A 266 3.06 -5.08 -10.35
CA GLY A 266 2.42 -5.63 -11.54
C GLY A 266 0.91 -5.49 -11.52
N PHE A 267 0.27 -5.88 -10.42
CA PHE A 267 -1.17 -5.79 -10.29
C PHE A 267 -1.64 -4.34 -10.23
N LEU A 268 -0.92 -3.46 -9.53
CA LEU A 268 -1.19 -2.02 -9.56
C LEU A 268 -1.13 -1.48 -10.98
N TYR A 269 -0.06 -1.80 -11.72
CA TYR A 269 0.10 -1.38 -13.11
C TYR A 269 -1.04 -1.91 -13.99
N HIS A 270 -1.40 -3.18 -13.83
CA HIS A 270 -2.51 -3.80 -14.54
C HIS A 270 -3.84 -3.12 -14.24
N TRP A 271 -4.15 -2.93 -12.96
CA TRP A 271 -5.38 -2.29 -12.50
C TRP A 271 -5.55 -0.90 -13.09
N VAL A 272 -4.54 -0.04 -12.99
CA VAL A 272 -4.67 1.36 -13.45
C VAL A 272 -4.63 1.48 -14.97
N LYS A 273 -3.80 0.68 -15.65
CA LYS A 273 -3.56 0.84 -17.08
C LYS A 273 -4.55 0.04 -17.94
N TYR A 274 -4.86 -1.20 -17.57
CA TYR A 274 -5.63 -2.12 -18.42
C TYR A 274 -7.08 -2.30 -17.95
N GLU A 275 -7.32 -2.31 -16.65
CA GLU A 275 -8.68 -2.43 -16.10
C GLU A 275 -9.40 -1.09 -16.05
N GLN A 276 -8.77 -0.07 -15.47
CA GLN A 276 -9.35 1.28 -15.38
C GLN A 276 -9.20 2.05 -16.69
N LYS A 277 -8.12 1.81 -17.45
CA LYS A 277 -7.79 2.53 -18.69
C LYS A 277 -7.87 4.06 -18.52
N ASP A 278 -7.44 4.54 -17.35
CA ASP A 278 -7.41 5.95 -17.00
C ASP A 278 -6.31 6.19 -15.97
N VAL A 279 -5.08 6.35 -16.46
CA VAL A 279 -3.92 6.55 -15.58
C VAL A 279 -2.91 7.57 -16.10
N THR A 280 -2.47 8.46 -15.21
CA THR A 280 -1.24 9.24 -15.37
C THR A 280 -0.07 8.47 -14.74
N THR A 281 0.99 8.23 -15.49
CA THR A 281 2.25 7.67 -14.99
C THR A 281 3.32 8.73 -15.00
N ILE A 282 3.86 9.08 -13.83
CA ILE A 282 5.01 9.96 -13.71
C ILE A 282 6.28 9.11 -13.88
N VAL A 283 7.07 9.40 -14.91
CA VAL A 283 8.28 8.66 -15.29
C VAL A 283 9.47 9.61 -15.28
N GLY A 284 10.11 9.75 -14.11
CA GLY A 284 11.21 10.70 -13.96
C GLY A 284 10.74 12.14 -14.18
N SER A 285 11.26 12.82 -15.20
CA SER A 285 10.88 14.20 -15.56
C SER A 285 9.75 14.28 -16.59
N ARG A 286 9.08 13.15 -16.88
CA ARG A 286 8.02 13.06 -17.88
C ARG A 286 6.73 12.57 -17.24
N VAL A 287 5.62 13.03 -17.80
CA VAL A 287 4.27 12.59 -17.49
C VAL A 287 3.76 11.84 -18.71
N GLN A 288 3.12 10.69 -18.50
CA GLN A 288 2.52 9.88 -19.53
C GLN A 288 1.07 9.62 -19.17
N ASN A 289 0.14 9.99 -20.04
CA ASN A 289 -1.27 9.69 -19.86
C ASN A 289 -1.66 8.52 -20.74
N TRP A 290 -2.19 7.49 -20.11
CA TRP A 290 -2.66 6.29 -20.76
C TRP A 290 -4.17 6.18 -20.57
N GLY A 291 -4.87 5.80 -21.63
CA GLY A 291 -6.27 5.51 -21.52
C GLY A 291 -6.85 4.68 -22.65
N CYS A 292 -8.18 4.64 -22.69
CA CYS A 292 -8.97 3.91 -23.67
C CYS A 292 -9.25 4.79 -24.90
N CYS A 293 -9.24 4.32 -26.13
CA CYS A 293 -8.83 3.07 -26.73
C CYS A 293 -8.47 3.43 -28.18
N ASP A 294 -7.59 2.69 -28.85
CA ASP A 294 -7.60 2.76 -30.32
C ASP A 294 -8.91 2.15 -30.88
N GLU A 295 -9.07 2.13 -32.20
CA GLU A 295 -10.24 1.52 -32.87
C GLU A 295 -10.51 0.06 -32.45
N HIS A 296 -9.55 -0.61 -31.81
CA HIS A 296 -9.59 -2.01 -31.40
C HIS A 296 -9.74 -2.21 -29.88
N GLY A 297 -9.99 -1.16 -29.10
CA GLY A 297 -10.17 -1.29 -27.65
C GLY A 297 -8.86 -1.37 -26.85
N GLN A 298 -7.70 -1.18 -27.51
CA GLN A 298 -6.38 -1.30 -26.88
C GLN A 298 -5.96 -0.02 -26.19
N VAL A 299 -5.20 -0.18 -25.10
CA VAL A 299 -4.65 0.95 -24.35
C VAL A 299 -3.59 1.66 -25.19
N GLN A 300 -3.61 2.99 -25.20
CA GLN A 300 -2.64 3.80 -25.93
C GLN A 300 -2.15 4.99 -25.09
N LEU A 301 -0.98 5.49 -25.45
CA LEU A 301 -0.43 6.73 -24.89
C LEU A 301 -1.17 7.91 -25.53
N GLU A 302 -2.04 8.55 -24.77
CA GLU A 302 -2.85 9.69 -25.24
C GLU A 302 -2.00 10.97 -25.31
N SER A 303 -1.13 11.17 -24.33
CA SER A 303 -0.25 12.33 -24.29
C SER A 303 0.98 12.07 -23.43
N ALA A 304 2.07 12.76 -23.75
CA ALA A 304 3.23 12.84 -22.87
C ALA A 304 3.80 14.25 -22.88
N PHE A 305 4.16 14.75 -21.71
CA PHE A 305 4.72 16.10 -21.56
C PHE A 305 5.71 16.15 -20.38
N PRO A 306 6.61 17.15 -20.34
CA PRO A 306 7.49 17.39 -19.21
C PRO A 306 6.74 17.59 -17.89
N LEU A 307 7.25 17.02 -16.80
CA LEU A 307 6.67 17.14 -15.45
C LEU A 307 6.62 18.59 -14.94
N ARG A 308 7.61 19.40 -15.32
CA ARG A 308 7.66 20.84 -15.05
C ARG A 308 6.51 21.63 -15.69
N ASP A 309 5.82 21.04 -16.67
CA ASP A 309 4.70 21.69 -17.34
C ASP A 309 3.39 21.47 -16.56
N ILE A 310 3.34 20.53 -15.60
CA ILE A 310 2.25 20.51 -14.62
C ILE A 310 2.40 21.78 -13.79
N GLY A 311 1.31 22.54 -13.66
CA GLY A 311 1.22 23.70 -12.77
C GLY A 311 1.28 23.33 -11.30
N ILE A 312 2.21 22.43 -10.90
CA ILE A 312 2.69 22.29 -9.54
C ILE A 312 3.36 23.63 -9.26
N ASN A 313 2.54 24.58 -8.82
CA ASN A 313 2.96 25.93 -8.56
C ASN A 313 4.13 25.82 -7.57
N LEU A 314 5.35 26.00 -8.08
CA LEU A 314 6.61 26.06 -7.34
C LEU A 314 6.62 27.22 -6.32
N THR A 315 5.47 27.88 -6.14
CA THR A 315 5.12 28.80 -5.07
C THR A 315 4.78 28.11 -3.76
N HIS A 316 4.71 26.76 -3.71
CA HIS A 316 5.07 26.09 -2.47
C HIS A 316 6.52 26.44 -2.25
N ASP A 317 6.73 27.32 -1.28
CA ASP A 317 8.03 27.75 -0.81
C ASP A 317 9.03 26.58 -0.96
N ASN A 318 9.91 26.69 -1.95
CA ASN A 318 10.99 25.71 -2.18
C ASN A 318 11.97 25.68 -0.99
N THR A 319 11.69 26.44 0.07
CA THR A 319 12.08 26.11 1.43
C THR A 319 11.02 25.12 1.95
N VAL A 320 11.20 23.82 1.77
CA VAL A 320 12.26 23.21 2.55
C VAL A 320 13.01 22.08 1.85
N SER A 321 14.12 22.51 1.24
CA SER A 321 15.42 21.86 1.34
C SER A 321 15.78 21.53 2.81
N TRP A 322 15.02 20.66 3.50
CA TRP A 322 15.35 20.16 4.84
C TRP A 322 16.54 19.21 4.81
N GLN A 323 17.13 18.94 3.64
CA GLN A 323 18.29 18.07 3.56
C GLN A 323 19.43 18.83 2.92
N ARG A 324 20.58 18.86 3.60
CA ARG A 324 21.87 19.26 2.98
C ARG A 324 22.22 18.40 1.77
N LYS A 325 21.55 17.26 1.59
CA LYS A 325 21.70 16.31 0.49
C LYS A 325 20.33 15.82 0.05
N PRO A 326 19.93 15.86 -1.23
CA PRO A 326 18.63 15.35 -1.68
C PRO A 326 18.32 13.90 -1.21
N PRO A 327 17.05 13.45 -1.25
CA PRO A 327 16.73 12.08 -0.87
C PRO A 327 17.30 11.07 -1.89
N LEU A 328 17.60 9.84 -1.44
CA LEU A 328 18.12 8.73 -2.29
C LEU A 328 17.21 8.39 -3.47
N THR A 329 15.92 8.70 -3.37
CA THR A 329 14.97 8.65 -4.49
C THR A 329 15.45 9.52 -5.66
N CYS A 330 16.15 10.63 -5.43
CA CYS A 330 16.66 11.52 -6.46
C CYS A 330 18.07 11.14 -6.97
N TRP A 331 18.90 10.52 -6.13
CA TRP A 331 20.30 10.17 -6.49
C TRP A 331 20.48 8.99 -7.45
N SER A 332 19.42 8.24 -7.77
CA SER A 332 19.57 7.02 -8.58
C SER A 332 19.77 7.29 -10.08
N VAL A 333 19.77 8.55 -10.51
CA VAL A 333 20.05 8.94 -11.90
C VAL A 333 20.98 10.16 -11.92
N PRO A 334 22.26 10.01 -12.29
CA PRO A 334 23.20 11.12 -12.39
C PRO A 334 22.65 12.25 -13.28
N GLY A 335 22.77 13.51 -12.82
CA GLY A 335 22.42 14.69 -13.60
C GLY A 335 20.91 15.01 -13.70
N LYS A 336 20.03 14.36 -12.93
CA LYS A 336 18.59 14.69 -12.92
C LYS A 336 18.20 15.52 -11.70
N GLU A 337 17.46 16.59 -11.95
CA GLU A 337 16.80 17.41 -10.93
C GLU A 337 15.87 16.54 -10.06
N CYS A 338 15.83 16.83 -8.75
CA CYS A 338 14.94 16.17 -7.80
C CYS A 338 13.55 16.80 -7.91
N LEU A 339 12.83 16.44 -8.98
CA LEU A 339 11.51 16.99 -9.27
C LEU A 339 10.46 16.37 -8.33
N PRO A 340 9.49 17.16 -7.84
CA PRO A 340 8.21 16.63 -7.37
C PRO A 340 7.66 15.66 -8.41
N VAL A 341 7.20 14.47 -8.07
CA VAL A 341 6.90 13.94 -6.73
C VAL A 341 8.08 13.23 -6.05
N TYR A 342 9.17 12.92 -6.77
CA TYR A 342 10.25 12.06 -6.25
C TYR A 342 11.06 12.69 -5.11
N GLY A 343 11.04 14.01 -4.99
CA GLY A 343 11.68 14.76 -3.90
C GLY A 343 10.83 14.88 -2.63
N ASP A 344 9.54 14.60 -2.71
CA ASP A 344 8.57 14.98 -1.66
C ASP A 344 8.34 13.86 -0.64
N PHE A 345 8.91 12.68 -0.87
CA PHE A 345 8.84 11.54 0.03
C PHE A 345 10.12 10.71 -0.04
N ILE A 346 10.33 9.89 0.97
CA ILE A 346 11.34 8.83 0.97
C ILE A 346 10.68 7.47 1.16
N HIS A 347 11.11 6.49 0.37
CA HIS A 347 10.75 5.08 0.56
C HIS A 347 11.92 4.32 1.15
N PHE A 348 11.81 3.94 2.43
CA PHE A 348 12.84 3.23 3.18
C PHE A 348 12.90 1.75 2.81
N GLY A 349 13.42 1.43 1.62
CA GLY A 349 13.57 0.04 1.17
C GLY A 349 14.72 -0.72 1.87
N GLY A 350 14.44 -1.94 2.33
CA GLY A 350 15.43 -2.90 2.84
C GLY A 350 16.16 -2.43 4.09
N ARG A 351 17.50 -2.58 4.13
CA ARG A 351 18.35 -2.19 5.28
C ARG A 351 18.52 -0.67 5.46
N ARG A 352 17.82 0.15 4.67
CA ARG A 352 17.84 1.61 4.79
C ARG A 352 16.80 2.16 5.75
N LYS A 353 15.89 1.31 6.24
CA LYS A 353 14.92 1.62 7.28
C LYS A 353 15.61 2.22 8.52
N PRO A 354 15.11 3.34 9.08
CA PRO A 354 15.71 3.99 10.24
C PRO A 354 15.91 3.03 11.41
N TRP A 355 14.92 2.18 11.68
CA TRP A 355 14.90 1.19 12.74
C TRP A 355 15.79 -0.05 12.51
N MET A 356 16.47 -0.15 11.36
CA MET A 356 17.46 -1.21 11.10
C MET A 356 18.89 -0.78 11.49
N LYS A 357 19.03 0.42 12.07
CA LYS A 357 20.30 1.04 12.45
C LYS A 357 20.14 1.73 13.80
N PRO A 358 21.20 1.89 14.59
CA PRO A 358 21.12 2.72 15.79
C PRO A 358 20.76 4.18 15.43
N PRO A 359 20.18 4.93 16.39
CA PRO A 359 19.97 6.37 16.24
C PRO A 359 21.27 7.09 15.85
N PRO A 360 21.20 8.18 15.07
CA PRO A 360 22.35 9.02 14.81
C PRO A 360 22.98 9.53 16.12
N ALA A 361 24.31 9.46 16.23
CA ALA A 361 25.03 9.82 17.45
C ALA A 361 24.86 11.29 17.87
N ASN A 362 24.61 12.18 16.91
CA ASN A 362 24.42 13.61 17.09
C ASN A 362 22.95 14.00 16.93
N LEU A 363 21.98 13.28 17.53
CA LEU A 363 20.56 13.63 17.42
C LEU A 363 20.21 14.84 18.31
N THR A 364 20.11 16.02 17.70
CA THR A 364 19.78 17.30 18.37
C THR A 364 18.84 18.11 17.51
N ARG A 365 18.22 19.15 18.06
CA ARG A 365 17.35 20.07 17.29
C ARG A 365 18.08 20.71 16.10
N ALA A 366 19.39 20.96 16.22
CA ALA A 366 20.18 21.57 15.16
C ALA A 366 20.52 20.59 14.01
N THR A 367 20.53 19.29 14.30
CA THR A 367 20.98 18.22 13.40
C THR A 367 19.83 17.31 12.94
N GLN A 368 18.59 17.53 13.43
CA GLN A 368 17.40 16.78 13.04
C GLN A 368 17.18 16.73 11.52
N TRP A 369 17.72 17.72 10.79
CA TRP A 369 17.60 17.86 9.34
C TRP A 369 18.79 17.31 8.54
N ASP A 370 19.81 16.74 9.21
CA ASP A 370 21.03 16.30 8.50
C ASP A 370 20.79 15.10 7.57
N SER A 371 19.78 14.27 7.84
CA SER A 371 19.38 13.17 6.96
C SER A 371 17.95 12.71 7.24
N PRO A 372 17.33 11.92 6.33
CA PRO A 372 16.03 11.30 6.59
C PRO A 372 15.97 10.48 7.89
N ASN A 373 17.08 9.85 8.27
CA ASN A 373 17.15 9.11 9.53
C ASN A 373 17.15 10.06 10.74
N HIS A 374 17.84 11.20 10.67
CA HIS A 374 17.78 12.20 11.75
C HIS A 374 16.36 12.72 11.92
N LEU A 375 15.68 13.05 10.81
CA LEU A 375 14.32 13.56 10.85
C LEU A 375 13.37 12.53 11.45
N TRP A 376 13.47 11.28 11.01
CA TRP A 376 12.65 10.20 11.54
C TRP A 376 12.87 9.98 13.04
N TYR A 377 14.13 9.87 13.49
CA TYR A 377 14.44 9.64 14.90
C TYR A 377 14.06 10.83 15.79
N TRP A 378 14.26 12.06 15.30
CA TRP A 378 13.87 13.27 16.02
C TRP A 378 12.36 13.35 16.19
N THR A 379 11.61 13.22 15.09
CA THR A 379 10.14 13.26 15.11
C THR A 379 9.58 12.15 15.98
N TYR A 380 10.15 10.94 15.89
CA TYR A 380 9.74 9.82 16.72
C TYR A 380 10.01 10.08 18.21
N TRP A 381 11.18 10.65 18.54
CA TRP A 381 11.53 11.02 19.91
C TRP A 381 10.58 12.07 20.48
N GLU A 382 10.17 13.08 19.70
CA GLU A 382 9.19 14.08 20.11
C GLU A 382 7.85 13.42 20.43
N ILE A 383 7.30 12.60 19.52
CA ILE A 383 6.04 11.87 19.73
C ILE A 383 6.12 11.01 21.01
N ASN A 384 7.19 10.24 21.16
CA ASN A 384 7.35 9.34 22.30
C ASN A 384 7.46 10.11 23.63
N SER A 385 8.12 11.27 23.63
CA SER A 385 8.29 12.12 24.81
C SER A 385 6.99 12.82 25.19
N GLU A 386 6.23 13.33 24.22
CA GLU A 386 4.94 13.98 24.43
C GLU A 386 3.88 13.01 24.96
N LEU A 387 3.86 11.78 24.45
CA LEU A 387 2.87 10.77 24.83
C LEU A 387 3.28 9.93 26.06
N GLY A 388 4.53 10.08 26.54
CA GLY A 388 5.03 9.32 27.70
C GLY A 388 5.07 7.80 27.48
N LEU A 389 5.22 7.34 26.23
CA LEU A 389 5.12 5.91 25.88
C LEU A 389 6.35 5.09 26.30
N ASN A 390 7.46 5.75 26.66
CA ASN A 390 8.74 5.13 27.06
C ASN A 390 9.26 4.07 26.06
N LEU A 391 8.92 4.20 24.78
CA LEU A 391 9.36 3.26 23.75
C LEU A 391 10.81 3.54 23.39
N THR A 392 11.72 2.57 23.57
CA THR A 392 13.11 2.76 23.14
C THR A 392 13.32 2.20 21.75
N ALA A 393 13.77 3.04 20.81
CA ALA A 393 14.05 2.58 19.45
C ALA A 393 15.21 1.56 19.39
N SER A 394 16.04 1.51 20.44
CA SER A 394 17.08 0.49 20.65
C SER A 394 16.52 -0.92 20.88
N GLU A 395 15.30 -1.07 21.39
CA GLU A 395 14.63 -2.37 21.53
C GLU A 395 14.18 -2.95 20.17
N TRP A 396 14.24 -2.15 19.09
CA TRP A 396 13.75 -2.54 17.77
C TRP A 396 14.81 -3.09 16.85
N VAL A 397 16.03 -3.27 17.34
CA VAL A 397 17.04 -4.09 16.65
C VAL A 397 16.63 -5.55 16.80
N THR A 398 15.47 -5.91 16.24
CA THR A 398 15.02 -7.29 16.17
C THR A 398 15.81 -7.97 15.05
N PRO A 399 16.60 -9.01 15.34
CA PRO A 399 17.26 -9.81 14.30
C PRO A 399 16.26 -10.68 13.51
N GLU A 400 15.00 -10.74 13.93
CA GLU A 400 13.96 -11.56 13.31
C GLU A 400 13.28 -10.83 12.17
N ASP A 401 13.23 -11.48 11.01
CA ASP A 401 12.40 -11.02 9.89
C ASP A 401 10.92 -11.00 10.34
N PRO A 402 10.12 -10.01 9.88
CA PRO A 402 8.69 -10.00 10.16
C PRO A 402 8.04 -11.31 9.68
N PRO A 403 6.97 -11.78 10.35
CA PRO A 403 6.39 -13.11 10.10
C PRO A 403 5.94 -13.32 8.65
N LEU A 404 5.60 -12.25 7.94
CA LEU A 404 5.20 -12.30 6.52
C LEU A 404 6.38 -12.20 5.54
N GLY A 405 7.59 -11.88 6.02
CA GLY A 405 8.79 -11.65 5.22
C GLY A 405 8.97 -10.20 4.76
N LEU A 406 10.16 -9.88 4.22
CA LEU A 406 10.53 -8.54 3.77
C LEU A 406 10.35 -8.30 2.26
N LYS A 407 10.10 -9.36 1.47
CA LYS A 407 10.09 -9.33 0.00
C LYS A 407 9.13 -10.38 -0.55
N PRO A 408 8.56 -10.15 -1.75
CA PRO A 408 7.76 -11.17 -2.42
C PRO A 408 8.64 -12.33 -2.88
N GLY A 409 8.39 -13.54 -2.38
CA GLY A 409 9.03 -14.77 -2.86
C GLY A 409 8.25 -15.39 -4.02
N LYS A 410 8.94 -15.79 -5.11
CA LYS A 410 8.30 -16.38 -6.31
C LYS A 410 7.46 -17.64 -6.02
N ARG A 411 7.79 -18.40 -4.96
CA ARG A 411 7.05 -19.61 -4.55
C ARG A 411 5.83 -19.34 -3.66
N GLN A 412 5.63 -18.11 -3.20
CA GLN A 412 4.51 -17.70 -2.34
C GLN A 412 3.34 -17.11 -3.12
N ALA A 413 3.50 -16.89 -4.42
CA ALA A 413 2.42 -16.43 -5.28
C ALA A 413 1.39 -17.56 -5.44
N PHE A 414 0.15 -17.30 -5.02
CA PHE A 414 -1.06 -18.12 -5.29
C PHE A 414 -1.37 -19.32 -4.39
N GLN A 415 -0.89 -19.38 -3.15
CA GLN A 415 -1.41 -20.34 -2.16
C GLN A 415 -2.36 -19.63 -1.17
N GLY A 416 -3.66 -19.72 -1.42
CA GLY A 416 -4.70 -19.24 -0.49
C GLY A 416 -6.03 -18.90 -1.17
N PRO A 417 -7.14 -18.84 -0.42
CA PRO A 417 -8.43 -18.44 -0.91
C PRO A 417 -8.41 -16.94 -1.28
N PRO A 418 -9.37 -16.50 -2.10
CA PRO A 418 -9.45 -15.13 -2.57
C PRO A 418 -9.60 -14.11 -1.43
N ILE A 419 -9.37 -12.84 -1.75
CA ILE A 419 -9.69 -11.73 -0.84
C ILE A 419 -11.19 -11.74 -0.56
N GLU A 420 -11.56 -12.00 0.68
CA GLU A 420 -12.95 -11.92 1.11
C GLU A 420 -13.38 -10.46 1.21
N LEU A 421 -14.55 -10.19 0.63
CA LEU A 421 -15.29 -8.94 0.77
C LEU A 421 -15.96 -8.95 2.16
N SER A 422 -15.20 -8.71 3.22
CA SER A 422 -15.81 -8.30 4.49
C SER A 422 -16.22 -6.83 4.34
N ARG A 423 -17.53 -6.58 4.37
CA ARG A 423 -18.10 -5.22 4.43
C ARG A 423 -17.76 -4.55 5.74
#